data_AF-A0A7W7GZK6-F1
#
_entry.id   AF-A0A7W7GZK6-F1
#
_cell.length_a   1.000
_cell.length_b   1.000
_cell.length_c   1.000
_cell.angle_alpha   90.00
_cell.angle_beta   90.00
_cell.angle_gamma   90.00
#
_symmetry.space_group_name_H-M   'P 1'
#
loop_
_entity.id
_entity.type
_entity.pdbx_description
1 polymer ?
#
loop_
_entity_poly.entity_id
_entity_poly.type
_entity_poly.pdbx_seq_one_letter_code
_entity_poly.pdbx_strand_id
1 'polypeptide(L)'
;MDEIDDEPLRTTREERQIWAGLVNVVVSSAVYFAYLAPEVRRTPIGEISWIGPMAWSMVAGIAGTIVTAIVLEIVVGVRRRSELGEVAVDVRDREIGRRGGRFSTPILATGMTLVLILASADADGFWIGNLVFLCGLLTAVVEAAAKLRYYRRGF
;
A
#
# COMPACT_ATOMS: atom_id res chain seq x y z
N MET A 1 35.20 10.67 -23.80
CA MET A 1 35.01 10.94 -22.36
C MET A 1 33.55 11.30 -22.26
N ASP A 2 32.74 10.25 -22.20
CA ASP A 2 31.28 10.37 -22.26
C ASP A 2 30.82 11.02 -20.97
N GLU A 3 30.25 12.21 -21.15
CA GLU A 3 29.58 12.98 -20.12
C GLU A 3 28.43 12.10 -19.62
N ILE A 4 28.66 11.49 -18.47
CA ILE A 4 27.61 10.92 -17.65
C ILE A 4 26.74 12.12 -17.27
N ASP A 5 25.70 12.36 -18.06
CA ASP A 5 24.60 13.22 -17.69
C ASP A 5 24.02 12.62 -16.40
N ASP A 6 24.53 13.11 -15.28
CA ASP A 6 23.97 12.97 -13.94
C ASP A 6 22.62 13.71 -13.96
N GLU A 7 21.63 13.12 -14.63
CA GLU A 7 20.25 13.54 -14.53
C GLU A 7 19.82 13.31 -13.07
N PRO A 8 19.45 14.34 -12.30
CA PRO A 8 19.18 14.19 -10.88
C PRO A 8 17.90 13.38 -10.71
N LEU A 9 18.04 12.05 -10.49
CA LEU A 9 17.02 11.04 -10.22
C LEU A 9 15.60 11.61 -10.04
N ARG A 10 14.96 11.98 -11.15
CA ARG A 10 13.57 12.42 -11.18
C ARG A 10 12.74 11.15 -11.13
N THR A 11 12.46 10.67 -9.91
CA THR A 11 11.54 9.53 -9.69
C THR A 11 10.35 9.60 -10.64
N THR A 12 10.10 8.52 -11.38
CA THR A 12 9.03 8.48 -12.39
C THR A 12 7.67 8.71 -11.72
N ARG A 13 6.69 9.19 -12.48
CA ARG A 13 5.31 9.43 -11.98
C ARG A 13 4.76 8.20 -11.26
N GLU A 14 4.96 7.03 -11.85
CA GLU A 14 4.54 5.74 -11.32
C GLU A 14 5.29 5.37 -10.04
N GLU A 15 6.61 5.58 -9.98
CA GLU A 15 7.39 5.32 -8.75
C GLU A 15 6.87 6.18 -7.58
N ARG A 16 6.56 7.46 -7.83
CA ARG A 16 5.98 8.37 -6.83
C ARG A 16 4.61 7.90 -6.35
N GLN A 17 3.76 7.43 -7.27
CA GLN A 17 2.44 6.90 -6.91
C GLN A 17 2.53 5.60 -6.11
N ILE A 18 3.47 4.71 -6.44
CA ILE A 18 3.72 3.49 -5.64
C ILE A 18 4.18 3.86 -4.23
N TRP A 19 5.12 4.80 -4.09
CA TRP A 19 5.56 5.28 -2.78
C TRP A 19 4.42 5.95 -2.00
N ALA A 20 3.61 6.79 -2.64
CA ALA A 20 2.46 7.43 -2.01
C ALA A 20 1.48 6.39 -1.44
N GLY A 21 1.13 5.37 -2.23
CA GLY A 21 0.27 4.29 -1.79
C GLY A 21 0.88 3.48 -0.64
N LEU A 22 2.15 3.10 -0.76
CA LEU A 22 2.87 2.34 0.26
C LEU A 22 2.93 3.11 1.59
N VAL A 23 3.34 4.38 1.55
CA VAL A 23 3.42 5.23 2.74
C VAL A 23 2.05 5.37 3.39
N ASN A 24 1.00 5.64 2.62
CA ASN A 24 -0.34 5.82 3.19
C ASN A 24 -0.91 4.53 3.81
N VAL A 25 -0.72 3.38 3.17
CA VAL A 25 -1.11 2.08 3.74
C VAL A 25 -0.33 1.78 5.02
N VAL A 26 0.99 2.00 5.04
CA VAL A 26 1.82 1.74 6.21
C VAL A 26 1.47 2.68 7.36
N VAL A 27 1.32 3.98 7.09
CA VAL A 27 0.99 4.98 8.11
C VAL A 27 -0.40 4.74 8.68
N SER A 28 -1.43 4.55 7.84
CA SER A 28 -2.79 4.27 8.31
C SER A 28 -2.86 2.98 9.15
N SER A 29 -2.15 1.93 8.74
CA SER A 29 -2.04 0.69 9.50
C SER A 29 -1.29 0.88 10.82
N ALA A 30 -0.20 1.64 10.82
CA ALA A 30 0.56 1.94 12.03
C ALA A 30 -0.29 2.73 13.04
N VAL A 31 -1.10 3.69 12.58
CA VAL A 31 -2.05 4.42 13.43
C VAL A 31 -3.07 3.46 14.06
N TYR A 32 -3.61 2.52 13.29
CA TYR A 32 -4.51 1.50 13.82
C TYR A 32 -3.85 0.63 14.90
N PHE A 33 -2.64 0.12 14.65
CA PHE A 33 -1.94 -0.70 15.65
C PHE A 33 -1.48 0.11 16.87
N ALA A 34 -1.14 1.39 16.69
CA ALA A 34 -0.82 2.28 17.81
C ALA A 34 -2.03 2.55 18.70
N TYR A 35 -3.23 2.62 18.11
CA TYR A 35 -4.49 2.66 18.86
C TYR A 35 -4.76 1.32 19.56
N LEU A 36 -4.54 0.20 18.88
CA LEU A 36 -4.90 -1.13 19.38
C LEU A 36 -3.97 -1.64 20.50
N ALA A 37 -2.67 -1.32 20.43
CA ALA A 37 -1.66 -1.78 21.39
C ALA A 37 -1.98 -1.47 22.88
N PRO A 38 -2.39 -0.25 23.26
CA PRO A 38 -2.80 0.03 24.64
C PRO A 38 -4.15 -0.63 24.99
N GLU A 39 -5.05 -0.77 24.03
CA GLU A 39 -6.41 -1.28 24.26
C GLU A 39 -6.40 -2.76 24.65
N VAL A 40 -5.58 -3.57 23.98
CA VAL A 40 -5.39 -5.01 24.29
C VAL A 40 -4.84 -5.23 25.71
N ARG A 41 -4.19 -4.24 26.32
CA ARG A 41 -3.69 -4.32 27.70
C ARG A 41 -4.71 -3.90 28.75
N ARG A 42 -5.74 -3.15 28.35
CA ARG A 42 -6.70 -2.52 29.27
C ARG A 42 -8.08 -3.17 29.23
N THR A 43 -8.43 -3.73 28.08
CA THR A 43 -9.79 -4.18 27.77
C THR A 43 -9.75 -5.65 27.34
N PRO A 44 -10.66 -6.51 27.85
CA PRO A 44 -10.79 -7.89 27.36
C PRO A 44 -11.07 -7.93 25.86
N ILE A 45 -10.50 -8.91 25.16
CA ILE A 45 -10.51 -8.99 23.68
C ILE A 45 -11.93 -8.87 23.09
N GLY A 46 -12.93 -9.49 23.72
CA GLY A 46 -14.33 -9.47 23.26
C GLY A 46 -15.03 -8.12 23.38
N GLU A 47 -14.48 -7.18 24.16
CA GLU A 47 -15.06 -5.84 24.39
C GLU A 47 -14.35 -4.74 23.59
N ILE A 48 -13.21 -5.06 22.95
CA ILE A 48 -12.44 -4.09 22.17
C ILE A 48 -13.24 -3.71 20.92
N SER A 49 -13.52 -2.41 20.76
CA SER A 49 -14.11 -1.88 19.52
C SER A 49 -13.05 -1.75 18.42
N TRP A 50 -12.69 -2.86 17.79
CA TRP A 50 -11.64 -2.91 16.77
C TRP A 50 -12.16 -2.61 15.35
N ILE A 51 -13.42 -2.93 15.06
CA ILE A 51 -14.00 -2.85 13.71
C ILE A 51 -14.00 -1.42 13.17
N GLY A 52 -14.46 -0.45 13.97
CA GLY A 52 -14.53 0.96 13.57
C GLY A 52 -13.16 1.56 13.24
N PRO A 53 -12.18 1.48 14.16
CA PRO A 53 -10.81 1.92 13.91
C PRO A 53 -10.14 1.21 12.71
N MET A 54 -10.37 -0.09 12.53
CA MET A 54 -9.85 -0.84 11.38
C MET A 54 -10.47 -0.37 10.07
N ALA A 55 -11.79 -0.19 10.02
CA ALA A 55 -12.47 0.33 8.83
C ALA A 55 -11.98 1.74 8.50
N TRP A 56 -11.80 2.59 9.51
CA TRP A 56 -11.26 3.93 9.33
C TRP A 56 -9.84 3.92 8.77
N SER A 57 -8.97 3.03 9.23
CA SER A 57 -7.60 2.94 8.72
C SER A 57 -7.58 2.52 7.25
N MET A 58 -8.42 1.57 6.84
CA MET A 58 -8.56 1.15 5.44
C MET A 58 -9.04 2.30 4.56
N VAL A 59 -10.12 2.98 4.97
CA VAL A 59 -10.68 4.12 4.23
C VAL A 59 -9.68 5.27 4.16
N ALA A 60 -9.02 5.60 5.27
CA ALA A 60 -8.02 6.66 5.33
C ALA A 60 -6.78 6.35 4.47
N GLY A 61 -6.34 5.08 4.41
CA GLY A 61 -5.24 4.66 3.55
C GLY A 61 -5.58 4.82 2.05
N ILE A 62 -6.80 4.41 1.65
CA ILE A 62 -7.29 4.55 0.27
C ILE A 62 -7.46 6.03 -0.08
N ALA A 63 -8.21 6.78 0.74
CA ALA A 63 -8.47 8.20 0.52
C ALA A 63 -7.18 9.01 0.52
N GLY A 64 -6.26 8.72 1.45
CA GLY A 64 -4.93 9.32 1.50
C GLY A 64 -4.17 9.09 0.19
N THR A 65 -4.18 7.86 -0.35
CA THR A 65 -3.49 7.53 -1.61
C THR A 65 -4.04 8.35 -2.77
N ILE A 66 -5.36 8.49 -2.87
CA ILE A 66 -6.02 9.29 -3.90
C ILE A 66 -5.64 10.78 -3.74
N VAL A 67 -5.72 11.32 -2.53
CA VAL A 67 -5.38 12.72 -2.24
C VAL A 67 -3.90 12.99 -2.55
N THR A 68 -2.98 12.13 -2.11
CA THR A 68 -1.56 12.26 -2.39
C THR A 68 -1.28 12.22 -3.89
N ALA A 69 -1.93 11.33 -4.64
CA ALA A 69 -1.79 11.28 -6.09
C ALA A 69 -2.21 12.61 -6.74
N ILE A 70 -3.40 13.13 -6.39
CA ILE A 70 -3.91 14.40 -6.91
C ILE A 70 -2.96 15.57 -6.58
N VAL A 71 -2.52 15.67 -5.34
CA VAL A 71 -1.60 16.74 -4.89
C VAL A 71 -0.27 16.66 -5.63
N LEU A 72 0.28 15.46 -5.83
CA LEU A 72 1.52 15.27 -6.59
C LEU A 72 1.37 15.74 -8.04
N GLU A 73 0.27 15.42 -8.71
CA GLU A 73 0.00 15.88 -10.08
C GLU A 73 -0.08 17.42 -10.15
N ILE A 74 -0.81 18.04 -9.22
CA ILE A 74 -0.97 19.50 -9.19
C ILE A 74 0.39 20.17 -8.96
N VAL A 75 1.19 19.69 -8.00
CA VAL A 75 2.50 20.26 -7.69
C VAL A 75 3.47 20.12 -8.88
N VAL A 76 3.46 18.97 -9.56
CA VAL A 76 4.29 18.75 -10.75
C VAL A 76 3.83 19.65 -11.91
N GLY A 77 2.52 19.74 -12.17
CA GLY A 77 1.97 20.58 -13.23
C GLY A 77 2.24 22.06 -13.03
N VAL A 78 2.17 22.56 -11.78
CA VAL A 78 2.52 23.95 -11.45
C VAL A 78 4.01 24.22 -11.68
N ARG A 79 4.89 23.26 -11.34
CA ARG A 79 6.35 23.40 -11.48
C ARG A 79 6.86 23.25 -12.92
N ARG A 80 6.18 22.46 -13.76
CA ARG A 80 6.57 22.19 -15.16
C ARG A 80 5.82 23.02 -16.21
N ARG A 81 5.37 24.22 -15.84
CA ARG A 81 4.58 25.12 -16.71
C ARG A 81 5.22 25.44 -18.09
N SER A 82 6.50 25.12 -18.33
CA SER A 82 7.19 25.33 -19.61
C SER A 82 7.18 24.14 -20.59
N GLU A 83 6.72 22.95 -20.20
CA GLU A 83 6.72 21.74 -21.05
C GLU A 83 5.31 21.14 -21.09
N LEU A 84 4.36 21.84 -21.71
CA LEU A 84 3.06 21.29 -22.06
C LEU A 84 3.22 20.39 -23.30
N GLY A 85 3.77 19.20 -23.08
CA GLY A 85 3.89 18.14 -24.07
C GLY A 85 3.39 16.84 -23.49
N GLU A 86 2.20 16.43 -23.92
CA GLU A 86 1.64 15.08 -23.87
C GLU A 86 1.51 14.41 -22.49
N VAL A 87 0.27 14.35 -22.00
CA VAL A 87 -0.19 13.32 -21.06
C VAL A 87 -0.22 11.99 -21.83
N ALA A 88 0.96 11.44 -22.10
CA ALA A 88 1.08 10.08 -22.63
C ALA A 88 0.74 9.12 -21.48
N VAL A 89 -0.47 8.55 -21.53
CA VAL A 89 -0.77 7.30 -20.82
C VAL A 89 0.04 6.23 -21.55
N ASP A 90 1.31 6.10 -21.14
CA ASP A 90 2.25 5.18 -21.77
C ASP A 90 1.70 3.75 -21.65
N VAL A 91 1.77 3.01 -22.75
CA VAL A 91 1.31 1.63 -22.92
C VAL A 91 1.94 0.69 -21.87
N ARG A 92 3.00 1.18 -21.20
CA ARG A 92 3.66 0.62 -20.00
C ARG A 92 2.75 0.46 -18.77
N ASP A 93 1.72 1.28 -18.59
CA ASP A 93 0.74 1.20 -17.48
C ASP A 93 0.01 -0.17 -17.44
N ARG A 94 -0.19 -0.78 -18.63
CA ARG A 94 -0.97 -2.02 -18.77
C ARG A 94 -0.19 -3.27 -18.37
N GLU A 95 1.14 -3.25 -18.45
CA GLU A 95 1.97 -4.40 -18.10
C GLU A 95 2.26 -4.50 -16.60
N ILE A 96 2.35 -3.36 -15.90
CA ILE A 96 2.62 -3.32 -14.45
C ILE A 96 1.37 -3.76 -13.66
N GLY A 97 0.17 -3.36 -14.11
CA GLY A 97 -1.09 -3.89 -13.57
C GLY A 97 -1.20 -5.42 -13.70
N ARG A 98 -0.65 -6.00 -14.77
CA ARG A 98 -0.74 -7.45 -15.05
C ARG A 98 0.29 -8.30 -14.30
N ARG A 99 1.39 -7.71 -13.80
CA ARG A 99 2.43 -8.42 -13.03
C ARG A 99 2.21 -8.41 -11.51
N GLY A 100 1.34 -7.53 -10.99
CA GLY A 100 1.03 -7.46 -9.55
C GLY A 100 0.45 -8.76 -8.98
N GLY A 101 -0.42 -9.44 -9.72
CA GLY A 101 -1.15 -10.63 -9.23
C GLY A 101 -0.28 -11.86 -8.87
N ARG A 102 0.96 -11.94 -9.36
CA ARG A 102 1.83 -13.09 -9.04
C ARG A 102 2.38 -13.03 -7.62
N PHE A 103 2.57 -11.84 -7.05
CA PHE A 103 3.17 -11.69 -5.73
C PHE A 103 2.15 -11.80 -4.59
N SER A 104 0.88 -11.49 -4.86
CA SER A 104 -0.20 -11.56 -3.87
C SER A 104 -0.77 -12.95 -3.65
N THR A 105 -0.82 -13.78 -4.70
CA THR A 105 -1.39 -15.14 -4.65
C THR A 105 -0.90 -16.00 -3.47
N PRO A 106 0.42 -16.17 -3.20
CA PRO A 106 0.87 -17.02 -2.10
C PRO A 106 0.51 -16.42 -0.72
N ILE A 107 0.58 -15.10 -0.57
CA ILE A 107 0.26 -14.42 0.70
C ILE A 107 -1.23 -14.57 1.03
N LEU A 108 -2.09 -14.37 0.03
CA LEU A 108 -3.53 -14.56 0.20
C LEU A 108 -3.88 -16.02 0.49
N ALA A 109 -3.24 -16.98 -0.18
CA ALA A 109 -3.46 -18.41 0.08
C ALA A 109 -3.06 -18.80 1.51
N THR A 110 -1.89 -18.35 1.99
CA THR A 110 -1.45 -18.56 3.37
C THR A 110 -2.38 -17.85 4.36
N GLY A 111 -2.75 -16.60 4.08
CA GLY A 111 -3.68 -15.84 4.93
C GLY A 111 -5.03 -16.52 5.06
N MET A 112 -5.60 -16.98 3.94
CA MET A 112 -6.87 -17.71 3.93
C MET A 112 -6.77 -19.02 4.71
N THR A 113 -5.65 -19.74 4.61
CA THR A 113 -5.41 -20.95 5.40
C THR A 113 -5.37 -20.65 6.90
N LEU A 114 -4.66 -19.60 7.31
CA LEU A 114 -4.56 -19.19 8.71
C LEU A 114 -5.91 -18.71 9.26
N VAL A 115 -6.72 -18.00 8.45
CA VAL A 115 -8.09 -17.60 8.80
C VAL A 115 -8.97 -18.83 9.03
N LEU A 116 -8.89 -19.84 8.17
CA LEU A 116 -9.65 -21.09 8.34
C LEU A 116 -9.22 -21.84 9.60
N ILE A 117 -7.93 -21.83 9.95
CA ILE A 117 -7.42 -22.43 11.19
C ILE A 117 -8.00 -21.69 12.41
N LEU A 118 -7.96 -20.35 12.42
CA LEU A 118 -8.54 -19.55 13.50
C LEU A 118 -10.05 -19.75 13.64
N ALA A 119 -10.76 -19.75 12.52
CA ALA A 119 -12.20 -20.00 12.50
C ALA A 119 -12.55 -21.41 13.01
N SER A 120 -11.74 -22.42 12.67
CA SER A 120 -11.92 -23.79 13.16
C SER A 120 -11.61 -23.93 14.64
N ALA A 121 -10.79 -23.04 15.19
CA ALA A 121 -10.47 -22.97 16.61
C ALA A 121 -11.45 -22.11 17.43
N ASP A 122 -12.55 -21.65 16.82
CA ASP A 122 -13.54 -20.75 17.41
C ASP A 122 -12.90 -19.48 18.01
N ALA A 123 -11.85 -18.98 17.36
CA ALA A 123 -11.15 -17.80 17.82
C ALA A 123 -12.04 -16.56 17.68
N ASP A 124 -11.91 -15.63 18.64
CA ASP A 124 -12.61 -14.35 18.59
C ASP A 124 -12.44 -13.66 17.23
N GLY A 125 -13.52 -13.05 16.73
CA GLY A 125 -13.51 -12.29 15.48
C GLY A 125 -12.43 -11.21 15.44
N PHE A 126 -11.98 -10.74 16.61
CA PHE A 126 -10.80 -9.89 16.78
C PHE A 126 -9.55 -10.46 16.10
N TRP A 127 -9.20 -11.73 16.37
CA TRP A 127 -7.99 -12.35 15.83
C TRP A 127 -8.10 -12.59 14.33
N ILE A 128 -9.28 -13.05 13.89
CA ILE A 128 -9.58 -13.28 12.48
C ILE A 128 -9.47 -11.95 11.70
N GLY A 129 -10.11 -10.90 12.18
CA GLY A 129 -10.10 -9.58 11.54
C GLY A 129 -8.69 -8.99 11.45
N ASN A 130 -7.94 -9.00 12.56
CA ASN A 130 -6.57 -8.49 12.57
C ASN A 130 -5.62 -9.32 11.68
N LEU A 131 -5.81 -10.63 11.61
CA LEU A 131 -5.03 -11.47 10.71
C LEU A 131 -5.32 -11.12 9.24
N VAL A 132 -6.58 -11.00 8.85
CA VAL A 132 -6.97 -10.60 7.48
C VAL A 132 -6.38 -9.23 7.15
N PHE A 133 -6.49 -8.28 8.08
CA PHE A 133 -5.91 -6.95 7.92
C PHE A 133 -4.39 -7.00 7.73
N LEU A 134 -3.67 -7.79 8.53
CA LEU A 134 -2.23 -8.01 8.41
C LEU A 134 -1.86 -8.64 7.07
N CYS A 135 -2.58 -9.66 6.62
CA CYS A 135 -2.36 -10.29 5.32
C CYS A 135 -2.53 -9.28 4.17
N GLY A 136 -3.55 -8.42 4.24
CA GLY A 136 -3.77 -7.34 3.30
C GLY A 136 -2.61 -6.33 3.28
N LEU A 137 -2.19 -5.89 4.47
CA LEU A 137 -1.04 -4.99 4.63
C LEU A 137 0.25 -5.58 4.04
N LEU A 138 0.58 -6.83 4.38
CA LEU A 138 1.76 -7.52 3.87
C LEU A 138 1.71 -7.66 2.35
N THR A 139 0.54 -7.99 1.81
CA THR A 139 0.32 -8.07 0.36
C THR A 139 0.62 -6.73 -0.31
N ALA A 140 0.05 -5.64 0.20
CA ALA A 140 0.28 -4.30 -0.34
C ALA A 140 1.76 -3.89 -0.28
N VAL A 141 2.45 -4.20 0.82
CA VAL A 141 3.89 -3.92 0.99
C VAL A 141 4.73 -4.72 -0.01
N VAL A 142 4.47 -6.02 -0.16
CA VAL A 142 5.21 -6.88 -1.09
C VAL A 142 4.95 -6.45 -2.54
N GLU A 143 3.72 -6.12 -2.91
CA GLU A 143 3.40 -5.61 -4.23
C GLU A 143 4.11 -4.29 -4.54
N ALA A 144 4.11 -3.34 -3.60
CA ALA A 144 4.82 -2.08 -3.75
C ALA A 144 6.34 -2.31 -3.87
N ALA A 145 6.92 -3.14 -3.01
CA ALA A 145 8.34 -3.47 -3.04
C ALA A 145 8.76 -4.16 -4.34
N ALA A 146 7.94 -5.08 -4.85
CA ALA A 146 8.18 -5.74 -6.14
C ALA A 146 8.17 -4.73 -7.28
N LYS A 147 7.16 -3.84 -7.35
CA LYS A 147 7.08 -2.77 -8.35
C LYS A 147 8.30 -1.84 -8.27
N LEU A 148 8.66 -1.39 -7.07
CA LEU A 148 9.83 -0.54 -6.83
C LEU A 148 11.15 -1.21 -7.27
N ARG A 149 11.30 -2.51 -7.02
CA ARG A 149 12.47 -3.27 -7.48
C ARG A 149 12.55 -3.31 -9.00
N TYR A 150 11.43 -3.50 -9.70
CA TYR A 150 11.38 -3.47 -11.16
C TYR A 150 11.75 -2.09 -11.72
N TYR A 151 11.29 -1.01 -11.08
CA TYR A 151 11.69 0.35 -11.47
C TYR A 151 13.19 0.60 -11.32
N ARG A 152 13.80 0.08 -10.26
CA ARG A 152 15.22 0.37 -9.94
C ARG A 152 16.23 -0.50 -10.68
N ARG A 153 15.87 -1.72 -11.08
CA ARG A 153 16.85 -2.69 -11.65
C ARG A 153 16.68 -2.93 -13.15
N GLY A 154 15.67 -2.32 -13.79
CA GLY A 154 15.28 -2.76 -15.12
C GLY A 154 14.73 -4.19 -15.08
N PHE A 155 14.13 -4.64 -16.19
CA PHE A 155 13.62 -6.01 -16.29
C PHE A 155 14.75 -7.04 -16.39
#